data_AF-A0A1Z8LDK7-F1
#
_entry.id   AF-A0A1Z8LDK7-F1
#
_cell.length_a   1.000
_cell.length_b   1.000
_cell.length_c   1.000
_cell.angle_alpha   90.00
_cell.angle_beta   90.00
_cell.angle_gamma   90.00
#
_symmetry.space_group_name_H-M   'P 1'
#
loop_
_entity.id
_entity.type
_entity.pdbx_description
1 polymer ?
#
loop_
_entity_poly.entity_id
_entity_poly.type
_entity_poly.pdbx_seq_one_letter_code
_entity_poly.pdbx_strand_id
1 'polypeptide(L)'
;MKYIMKNWAVYLLFTSFIISCSAPKASILEKNSNEFLVSIEKKATSPMDIVDIQLSDGNNWASGSFQYIDKDGSGDVILNSKGYSSFGLEVSSPKLKFKPNKAMISYRTEKDGLIKSILIEFNSKN
;
A
#
# COMPACT_ATOMS: atom_id res chain seq x y z
N MET A 1 -11.81 12.47 -67.76
CA MET A 1 -12.02 13.10 -66.44
C MET A 1 -11.71 12.04 -65.38
N LYS A 2 -10.62 12.19 -64.62
CA LYS A 2 -10.10 11.19 -63.67
C LYS A 2 -10.98 11.16 -62.42
N TYR A 3 -11.56 10.00 -62.08
CA TYR A 3 -12.20 9.79 -60.78
C TYR A 3 -11.11 9.59 -59.72
N ILE A 4 -11.03 10.52 -58.76
CA ILE A 4 -10.15 10.42 -57.59
C ILE A 4 -11.01 9.96 -56.42
N MET A 5 -10.89 8.70 -56.05
CA MET A 5 -11.44 8.16 -54.79
C MET A 5 -10.56 8.66 -53.64
N LYS A 6 -11.08 9.58 -52.81
CA LYS A 6 -10.39 10.03 -51.59
C LYS A 6 -10.89 9.20 -50.42
N ASN A 7 -10.13 8.15 -50.10
CA ASN A 7 -10.38 7.23 -48.99
C ASN A 7 -10.47 7.99 -47.65
N TRP A 8 -11.53 7.70 -46.91
CA TRP A 8 -11.72 8.13 -45.54
C TRP A 8 -10.91 7.21 -44.64
N ALA A 9 -9.80 7.71 -44.08
CA ALA A 9 -9.09 7.05 -43.01
C ALA A 9 -9.28 7.89 -41.74
N VAL A 10 -10.30 7.50 -40.97
CA VAL A 10 -10.52 7.96 -39.59
C VAL A 10 -9.32 7.51 -38.78
N TYR A 11 -8.42 8.43 -38.45
CA TYR A 11 -7.35 8.20 -37.48
C TYR A 11 -7.96 8.25 -36.08
N LEU A 12 -8.51 7.11 -35.64
CA LEU A 12 -8.85 6.86 -34.26
C LEU A 12 -7.54 6.58 -33.51
N LEU A 13 -6.85 7.64 -33.10
CA LEU A 13 -5.75 7.57 -32.13
C LEU A 13 -6.34 7.20 -30.78
N PHE A 14 -6.60 5.90 -30.57
CA PHE A 14 -6.66 5.34 -29.22
C PHE A 14 -5.25 5.45 -28.64
N THR A 15 -4.94 6.60 -28.04
CA THR A 15 -3.84 6.70 -27.09
C THR A 15 -4.27 5.91 -25.87
N SER A 16 -3.96 4.61 -25.90
CA SER A 16 -3.93 3.79 -24.69
C SER A 16 -2.92 4.45 -23.74
N PHE A 17 -3.41 5.32 -22.86
CA PHE A 17 -2.74 5.63 -21.61
C PHE A 17 -2.60 4.30 -20.91
N ILE A 18 -1.44 3.66 -21.07
CA ILE A 18 -1.03 2.56 -20.21
C ILE A 18 -0.82 3.22 -18.85
N ILE A 19 -1.90 3.32 -18.08
CA ILE A 19 -1.81 3.67 -16.66
C ILE A 19 -1.05 2.51 -16.06
N SER A 20 0.28 2.64 -15.95
CA SER A 20 1.05 1.71 -15.16
C SER A 20 0.47 1.78 -13.75
N CYS A 21 -0.23 0.71 -13.38
CA CYS A 21 -0.71 0.55 -12.01
C CYS A 21 0.50 0.10 -11.20
N SER A 22 1.33 1.05 -10.74
CA SER A 22 2.42 0.75 -9.82
C SER A 22 1.83 0.11 -8.57
N ALA A 23 2.23 -1.12 -8.28
CA ALA A 23 1.81 -1.83 -7.07
C ALA A 23 2.20 -1.02 -5.82
N PRO A 24 1.40 -1.07 -4.75
CA PRO A 24 1.75 -0.43 -3.50
C PRO A 24 3.07 -1.01 -2.96
N LYS A 25 3.86 -0.15 -2.33
CA LYS A 25 5.09 -0.50 -1.64
C LYS A 25 4.92 -0.23 -0.15
N ALA A 26 5.65 -0.97 0.66
CA ALA A 26 5.64 -0.80 2.09
C ALA A 26 7.04 -0.95 2.67
N SER A 27 7.28 -0.30 3.81
CA SER A 27 8.45 -0.50 4.65
C SER A 27 8.03 -0.55 6.11
N ILE A 28 8.88 -1.13 6.96
CA ILE A 28 8.62 -1.26 8.39
C ILE A 28 9.88 -0.93 9.20
N LEU A 29 9.66 -0.23 10.30
CA LEU A 29 10.66 0.18 11.28
C LEU A 29 10.20 -0.24 12.69
N GLU A 30 11.07 -0.93 13.43
CA GLU A 30 10.87 -1.19 14.85
C GLU A 30 11.15 0.09 15.66
N LYS A 31 10.16 0.60 16.41
CA LYS A 31 10.34 1.73 17.32
C LYS A 31 10.81 1.25 18.67
N ASN A 32 10.17 0.20 19.18
CA ASN A 32 10.54 -0.55 20.38
C ASN A 32 9.99 -1.99 20.26
N SER A 33 10.10 -2.79 21.31
CA SER A 33 9.75 -4.22 21.26
C SER A 33 8.28 -4.51 20.93
N ASN A 34 7.39 -3.53 21.11
CA ASN A 34 5.94 -3.70 21.00
C ASN A 34 5.31 -2.75 19.98
N GLU A 35 6.05 -1.74 19.51
CA GLU A 35 5.57 -0.72 18.58
C GLU A 35 6.41 -0.69 17.31
N PHE A 36 5.72 -0.69 16.18
CA PHE A 36 6.30 -0.74 14.85
C PHE A 36 5.64 0.33 13.98
N LEU A 37 6.44 0.98 13.13
CA LEU A 37 5.96 1.95 12.17
C LEU A 37 6.01 1.33 10.78
N VAL A 38 4.84 1.23 10.12
CA VAL A 38 4.72 0.79 8.73
C VAL A 38 4.43 2.00 7.84
N SER A 39 5.25 2.21 6.82
CA SER A 39 5.03 3.27 5.83
C SER A 39 4.54 2.64 4.53
N ILE A 40 3.43 3.15 3.98
CA ILE A 40 2.83 2.67 2.73
C ILE A 40 2.98 3.76 1.66
N GLU A 41 3.42 3.37 0.47
CA GLU A 41 3.40 4.19 -0.74
C GLU A 41 2.48 3.55 -1.79
N LYS A 42 1.63 4.35 -2.40
CA LYS A 42 0.69 3.93 -3.46
C LYS A 42 0.43 5.05 -4.44
N LYS A 43 -0.28 4.75 -5.53
CA LYS A 43 -0.83 5.80 -6.38
C LYS A 43 -1.89 6.59 -5.59
N ALA A 44 -1.76 7.93 -5.61
CA ALA A 44 -2.69 8.86 -4.96
C ALA A 44 -4.17 8.49 -5.22
N THR A 45 -4.53 8.31 -6.49
CA THR A 45 -5.91 8.03 -6.92
C THR A 45 -6.38 6.59 -6.69
N SER A 46 -5.51 5.68 -6.24
CA SER A 46 -5.89 4.29 -5.98
C SER A 46 -6.40 4.14 -4.55
N PRO A 47 -7.60 3.58 -4.32
CA PRO A 47 -8.06 3.26 -2.97
C PRO A 47 -7.19 2.17 -2.36
N MET A 48 -7.02 2.21 -1.03
CA MET A 48 -6.37 1.14 -0.28
C MET A 48 -6.93 1.13 1.14
N ASP A 49 -7.46 -0.02 1.53
CA ASP A 49 -8.01 -0.29 2.86
C ASP A 49 -7.19 -1.40 3.51
N ILE A 50 -6.68 -1.15 4.72
CA ILE A 50 -5.84 -2.10 5.46
C ILE A 50 -6.76 -2.99 6.28
N VAL A 51 -6.62 -4.29 6.08
CA VAL A 51 -7.48 -5.30 6.71
C VAL A 51 -6.81 -5.89 7.95
N ASP A 52 -5.52 -6.21 7.86
CA ASP A 52 -4.75 -6.83 8.93
C ASP A 52 -3.26 -6.56 8.76
N ILE A 53 -2.53 -6.57 9.88
CA ILE A 53 -1.07 -6.53 9.90
C ILE A 53 -0.58 -7.63 10.85
N GLN A 54 0.20 -8.56 10.31
CA GLN A 54 0.80 -9.63 11.10
C GLN A 54 2.31 -9.47 11.16
N LEU A 55 2.84 -9.61 12.37
CA LEU A 55 4.27 -9.58 12.68
C LEU A 55 4.80 -11.01 12.76
N SER A 56 6.00 -11.24 12.23
CA SER A 56 6.60 -12.58 12.18
C SER A 56 8.12 -12.57 12.31
N ASP A 57 8.67 -13.65 12.88
CA ASP A 57 10.10 -13.99 12.85
C ASP A 57 10.45 -14.98 11.71
N GLY A 58 9.46 -15.41 10.93
CA GLY A 58 9.54 -16.46 9.90
C GLY A 58 8.88 -17.78 10.29
N ASN A 59 8.77 -18.07 11.59
CA ASN A 59 8.16 -19.31 12.12
C ASN A 59 6.85 -19.03 12.87
N ASN A 60 6.81 -17.92 13.60
CA ASN A 60 5.69 -17.48 14.42
C ASN A 60 5.00 -16.29 13.77
N TRP A 61 3.70 -16.17 13.98
CA TRP A 61 2.87 -15.08 13.45
C TRP A 61 1.96 -14.55 14.56
N ALA A 62 1.80 -13.23 14.61
CA ALA A 62 0.86 -12.57 15.52
C ALA A 62 0.28 -11.31 14.86
N SER A 63 -1.04 -11.12 14.96
CA SER A 63 -1.67 -9.87 14.53
C SER A 63 -1.33 -8.72 15.48
N GLY A 64 -1.05 -7.56 14.90
CA GLY A 64 -0.93 -6.29 15.61
C GLY A 64 -2.21 -5.47 15.49
N SER A 65 -2.53 -4.70 16.53
CA SER A 65 -3.49 -3.60 16.40
C SER A 65 -2.81 -2.47 15.64
N PHE A 66 -3.53 -1.76 14.78
CA PHE A 66 -2.94 -0.66 14.03
C PHE A 66 -3.83 0.58 14.00
N GLN A 67 -3.18 1.74 13.92
CA GLN A 67 -3.79 3.05 13.75
C GLN A 67 -3.14 3.77 12.57
N TYR A 68 -3.94 4.50 11.79
CA TYR A 68 -3.43 5.37 10.74
C TYR A 68 -2.80 6.62 11.34
N ILE A 69 -1.60 6.95 10.87
CA ILE A 69 -0.85 8.15 11.26
C ILE A 69 -0.34 8.88 10.02
N ASP A 70 0.02 10.16 10.17
CA ASP A 70 0.48 10.94 9.05
C ASP A 70 1.92 10.53 8.70
N LYS A 71 2.44 11.10 7.61
CA LYS A 71 3.83 10.85 7.20
C LYS A 71 4.86 11.27 8.26
N ASP A 72 4.50 12.18 9.16
CA ASP A 72 5.37 12.76 10.19
C ASP A 72 5.20 12.05 11.55
N GLY A 73 4.31 11.05 11.64
CA GLY A 73 4.02 10.29 12.85
C GLY A 73 3.03 10.95 13.80
N SER A 74 2.33 12.01 13.39
CA SER A 74 1.24 12.59 14.17
C SER A 74 -0.03 11.77 13.96
N GLY A 75 -0.71 11.43 15.07
CA GLY A 75 -1.94 10.63 15.07
C GLY A 75 -3.18 11.36 14.55
N ASP A 76 -3.03 12.61 14.09
CA ASP A 76 -4.11 13.48 13.63
C ASP A 76 -4.41 13.30 12.13
N VAL A 77 -4.50 12.05 11.66
CA VAL A 77 -4.92 11.79 10.28
C VAL A 77 -6.42 11.75 10.17
N ILE A 78 -6.99 12.82 9.67
CA ILE A 78 -8.23 12.73 8.91
C ILE A 78 -7.86 12.18 7.53
N LEU A 79 -8.07 10.87 7.31
CA LEU A 79 -7.98 10.24 5.99
C LEU A 79 -9.08 10.83 5.11
N ASN A 80 -8.89 12.06 4.63
CA ASN A 80 -9.83 12.66 3.71
C ASN A 80 -9.68 11.99 2.33
N SER A 81 -10.75 11.98 1.56
CA SER A 81 -10.88 11.26 0.28
C SER A 81 -9.93 11.74 -0.84
N LYS A 82 -8.98 12.65 -0.58
CA LYS A 82 -8.12 13.27 -1.59
C LYS A 82 -7.03 12.36 -2.15
N GLY A 83 -6.96 11.10 -1.73
CA GLY A 83 -6.10 10.11 -2.37
C GLY A 83 -4.62 10.37 -2.08
N TYR A 84 -4.19 10.05 -0.86
CA TYR A 84 -2.78 10.17 -0.48
C TYR A 84 -1.90 9.16 -1.25
N SER A 85 -0.73 9.61 -1.70
CA SER A 85 0.28 8.72 -2.29
C SER A 85 1.13 8.00 -1.24
N SER A 86 1.07 8.44 0.03
CA SER A 86 1.71 7.76 1.14
C SER A 86 0.99 8.01 2.47
N PHE A 87 1.08 7.06 3.39
CA PHE A 87 0.57 7.16 4.76
C PHE A 87 1.33 6.22 5.69
N GLY A 88 1.29 6.51 6.99
CA GLY A 88 1.87 5.66 8.03
C GLY A 88 0.81 4.84 8.76
N LEU A 89 1.24 3.72 9.33
CA LEU A 89 0.48 2.91 10.26
C LEU A 89 1.35 2.67 11.49
N GLU A 90 0.87 3.07 12.65
CA GLU A 90 1.43 2.66 13.92
C GLU A 90 0.83 1.31 14.29
N VAL A 91 1.69 0.33 14.55
CA VAL A 91 1.30 -1.04 14.85
C VAL A 91 1.76 -1.37 16.26
N SER A 92 0.81 -1.71 17.13
CA SER A 92 1.05 -2.10 18.50
C SER A 92 0.74 -3.59 18.67
N SER A 93 1.62 -4.32 19.33
CA SER A 93 1.37 -5.71 19.72
C SER A 93 1.58 -5.88 21.23
N PRO A 94 0.81 -6.77 21.89
CA PRO A 94 1.18 -7.26 23.21
C PRO A 94 2.60 -7.85 23.16
N LYS A 95 3.28 -7.92 24.31
CA LYS A 95 4.64 -8.47 24.40
C LYS A 95 4.74 -9.82 23.68
N LEU A 96 5.40 -9.81 22.53
CA LEU A 96 5.56 -11.00 21.70
C LEU A 96 6.55 -11.97 22.37
N LYS A 97 6.30 -13.27 22.20
CA LYS A 97 7.22 -14.33 22.65
C LYS A 97 8.39 -14.54 21.68
N PHE A 98 8.43 -13.78 20.60
CA PHE A 98 9.43 -13.84 19.54
C PHE A 98 9.77 -12.42 19.08
N LYS A 99 10.93 -12.25 18.44
CA LYS A 99 11.34 -10.97 17.87
C LYS A 99 10.97 -10.91 16.38
N PRO A 100 9.98 -10.12 15.97
CA PRO A 100 9.61 -10.04 14.57
C PRO A 100 10.72 -9.40 13.73
N ASN A 101 10.91 -9.92 12.52
CA ASN A 101 11.83 -9.42 11.50
C ASN A 101 11.13 -9.16 10.16
N LYS A 102 9.83 -9.46 10.06
CA LYS A 102 9.00 -9.17 8.89
C LYS A 102 7.55 -8.92 9.30
N ALA A 103 6.82 -8.25 8.41
CA ALA A 103 5.39 -8.02 8.54
C ALA A 103 4.66 -8.38 7.24
N MET A 104 3.48 -8.95 7.38
CA MET A 104 2.53 -9.14 6.29
C MET A 104 1.41 -8.12 6.43
N ILE A 105 1.23 -7.28 5.41
CA ILE A 105 0.18 -6.27 5.36
C ILE A 105 -0.89 -6.77 4.39
N SER A 106 -2.08 -7.08 4.91
CA SER A 106 -3.23 -7.48 4.12
C SER A 106 -4.11 -6.27 3.83
N TYR A 107 -4.47 -6.09 2.56
CA TYR A 107 -5.18 -4.90 2.08
C TYR A 107 -6.11 -5.23 0.92
N ARG A 108 -7.08 -4.36 0.66
CA ARG A 108 -7.93 -4.38 -0.54
C ARG A 108 -7.93 -3.01 -1.20
N THR A 109 -8.11 -2.99 -2.52
CA THR A 109 -8.12 -1.75 -3.32
C THR A 109 -9.52 -1.30 -3.70
N GLU A 110 -10.53 -2.09 -3.37
CA GLU A 110 -11.94 -1.86 -3.68
C GLU A 110 -12.76 -2.34 -2.49
N LYS A 111 -13.92 -1.71 -2.27
CA LYS A 111 -14.85 -2.15 -1.23
C LYS A 111 -15.29 -3.58 -1.55
N ASP A 112 -15.11 -4.47 -0.59
CA ASP A 112 -15.42 -5.92 -0.72
C ASP A 112 -14.64 -6.64 -1.84
N GLY A 113 -13.57 -6.03 -2.33
CA GLY A 113 -12.66 -6.64 -3.30
C GLY A 113 -11.72 -7.68 -2.69
N LEU A 114 -10.95 -8.35 -3.55
CA LEU A 114 -9.98 -9.37 -3.14
C LEU A 114 -8.94 -8.80 -2.18
N ILE A 115 -8.68 -9.53 -1.10
CA ILE A 115 -7.59 -9.24 -0.18
C ILE A 115 -6.28 -9.66 -0.83
N LYS A 116 -5.35 -8.72 -0.91
CA LYS A 116 -3.97 -8.89 -1.35
C LYS A 116 -3.05 -8.70 -0.15
N SER A 117 -1.81 -9.18 -0.26
CA SER A 117 -0.82 -9.03 0.80
C SER A 117 0.52 -8.53 0.28
N ILE A 118 1.22 -7.74 1.09
CA ILE A 118 2.64 -7.38 0.90
C ILE A 118 3.40 -7.97 2.09
N LEU A 119 4.41 -8.80 1.82
CA LEU A 119 5.38 -9.22 2.82
C LEU A 119 6.57 -8.27 2.78
N ILE A 120 6.91 -7.68 3.92
CA ILE A 120 8.03 -6.76 4.07
C ILE A 120 8.96 -7.22 5.18
N GLU A 121 10.26 -7.14 4.95
CA GLU A 121 11.27 -7.41 5.96
C GLU A 121 11.70 -6.10 6.63
N PHE A 122 12.07 -6.19 7.90
CA PHE A 122 12.50 -5.03 8.68
C PHE A 122 13.84 -4.56 8.13
N ASN A 123 13.91 -3.30 7.72
CA ASN A 123 15.14 -2.78 7.19
C ASN A 123 16.12 -2.57 8.36
N SER A 124 17.18 -3.38 8.42
CA SER A 124 18.22 -3.32 9.46
C SER A 124 19.05 -2.03 9.45
N LYS A 125 18.85 -1.15 8.46
CA LYS A 125 19.62 0.08 8.31
C LYS A 125 18.85 1.30 8.82
N ASN A 126 19.12 1.66 10.07
CA ASN A 126 19.22 3.06 10.49
C ASN A 126 20.70 3.36 10.75
#